data_AF-A0A371B089-F1
#
_entry.id   AF-A0A371B089-F1
#
_cell.length_a   1.000
_cell.length_b   1.000
_cell.length_c   1.000
_cell.angle_alpha   90.00
_cell.angle_beta   90.00
_cell.angle_gamma   90.00
#
_symmetry.space_group_name_H-M   'P 1'
#
loop_
_entity.id
_entity.type
_entity.pdbx_description
1 polymer ?
#
loop_
_entity_poly.entity_id
_entity_poly.type
_entity_poly.pdbx_seq_one_letter_code
_entity_poly.pdbx_strand_id
1 'polypeptide(L)'
;MASHDFRSSCSIARTLELAGDKWTLLIVRDLMWHGKQTFQALQDSAEHIPSNILSERLKRLAQWGLVQRVAYQQRPVRYAYHLTDKGKSLEPVLLQIMAWGHRHLGGGRYDPKTRKSTRPAG
;
A
#
# COMPACT_ATOMS: atom_id res chain seq x y z
N MET A 1 6.87 21.06 -3.90
CA MET A 1 5.87 20.12 -3.35
C MET A 1 4.53 20.50 -3.96
N ALA A 2 3.78 19.55 -4.52
CA ALA A 2 2.43 19.87 -5.00
C ALA A 2 1.58 20.31 -3.80
N SER A 3 1.07 21.55 -3.85
CA SER A 3 0.06 22.04 -2.91
C SER A 3 -1.21 21.23 -3.19
N HIS A 4 -1.59 20.39 -2.23
CA HIS A 4 -2.85 19.66 -2.30
C HIS A 4 -3.89 20.50 -1.55
N ASP A 5 -4.89 21.00 -2.27
CA ASP A 5 -5.99 21.73 -1.68
C ASP A 5 -6.94 20.75 -0.99
N PHE A 6 -6.79 20.65 0.32
CA PHE A 6 -7.66 19.83 1.15
C PHE A 6 -8.94 20.57 1.47
N ARG A 7 -10.07 19.85 1.40
CA ARG A 7 -11.39 20.43 1.74
C ARG A 7 -11.59 20.63 3.24
N SER A 8 -10.79 19.94 4.07
CA SER A 8 -10.88 19.97 5.53
C SER A 8 -9.52 20.25 6.18
N SER A 9 -9.54 20.90 7.34
CA SER A 9 -8.37 21.04 8.23
C SER A 9 -8.11 19.77 9.06
N CYS A 10 -9.08 18.85 9.14
CA CYS A 10 -8.96 17.61 9.90
C CYS A 10 -7.92 16.67 9.26
N SER A 11 -6.87 16.32 10.00
CA SER A 11 -5.79 15.45 9.52
C SER A 11 -6.29 14.06 9.10
N ILE A 12 -7.33 13.56 9.77
CA ILE A 12 -7.99 12.29 9.40
C ILE A 12 -8.64 12.43 8.02
N ALA A 13 -9.44 13.48 7.80
CA ALA A 13 -10.09 13.72 6.51
C ALA A 13 -9.05 13.83 5.37
N ARG A 14 -7.96 14.58 5.59
CA ARG A 14 -6.85 14.70 4.64
C ARG A 14 -6.19 13.36 4.32
N THR A 15 -6.02 12.52 5.34
CA THR A 15 -5.46 11.17 5.16
C THR A 15 -6.42 10.27 4.40
N LEU A 16 -7.72 10.36 4.67
CA LEU A 16 -8.77 9.59 4.00
C LEU A 16 -8.98 10.03 2.55
N GLU A 17 -8.70 11.28 2.19
CA GLU A 17 -8.68 11.66 0.78
C GLU A 17 -7.68 10.77 0.02
N LEU A 18 -6.49 10.56 0.57
CA LEU A 18 -5.44 9.70 0.01
C LEU A 18 -5.70 8.20 0.15
N ALA A 19 -6.01 7.73 1.37
CA ALA A 19 -6.00 6.33 1.77
C ALA A 19 -7.37 5.79 2.22
N GLY A 20 -8.45 6.52 1.94
CA GLY A 20 -9.81 6.12 2.30
C GLY A 20 -10.39 5.02 1.41
N ASP A 21 -9.75 4.72 0.27
CA ASP A 21 -10.09 3.56 -0.53
C ASP A 21 -9.25 2.34 -0.11
N LYS A 22 -9.87 1.15 -0.14
CA LYS A 22 -9.22 -0.09 0.33
C LYS A 22 -7.93 -0.43 -0.41
N TRP A 23 -7.82 -0.06 -1.69
CA TRP A 23 -6.71 -0.50 -2.54
C TRP A 23 -5.40 0.20 -2.21
N THR A 24 -5.45 1.47 -1.83
CA THR A 24 -4.26 2.24 -1.47
C THR A 24 -3.45 1.55 -0.37
N LEU A 25 -4.09 1.17 0.73
CA LEU A 25 -3.39 0.54 1.86
C LEU A 25 -3.00 -0.92 1.58
N LEU A 26 -3.74 -1.65 0.73
CA LEU A 26 -3.34 -2.99 0.28
C LEU A 26 -2.09 -2.96 -0.60
N ILE A 27 -1.98 -1.98 -1.51
CA ILE A 27 -0.76 -1.78 -2.32
C ILE A 27 0.43 -1.46 -1.43
N VAL A 28 0.27 -0.56 -0.45
CA VAL A 28 1.34 -0.21 0.50
C VAL A 28 1.75 -1.44 1.31
N ARG A 29 0.80 -2.23 1.83
CA ARG A 29 1.07 -3.51 2.52
C ARG A 29 1.92 -4.44 1.66
N ASP A 30 1.55 -4.63 0.41
CA ASP A 30 2.23 -5.56 -0.49
C ASP A 30 3.66 -5.12 -0.82
N LEU A 31 3.87 -3.82 -1.03
CA LEU A 31 5.19 -3.23 -1.22
C LEU A 31 6.06 -3.33 0.04
N MET A 32 5.45 -3.19 1.22
CA MET A 32 6.14 -3.13 2.50
C MET A 32 6.54 -4.51 3.03
N TRP A 33 5.61 -5.47 2.99
CA TRP A 33 5.70 -6.72 3.74
C TRP A 33 5.80 -7.95 2.86
N HIS A 34 5.26 -7.89 1.63
CA HIS A 34 5.21 -9.05 0.72
C HIS A 34 6.26 -8.99 -0.39
N GLY A 35 7.09 -7.94 -0.43
CA GLY A 35 8.17 -7.80 -1.41
C GLY A 35 7.67 -7.63 -2.86
N LYS A 36 6.40 -7.30 -3.06
CA LYS A 36 5.79 -7.16 -4.38
C LYS A 36 6.14 -5.80 -4.95
N GLN A 37 7.13 -5.77 -5.83
CA GLN A 37 7.67 -4.51 -6.39
C GLN A 37 7.28 -4.26 -7.84
N THR A 38 6.71 -5.22 -8.56
CA THR A 38 6.30 -5.01 -9.97
C THR A 38 4.79 -4.87 -10.10
N PHE A 39 4.33 -4.27 -11.20
CA PHE A 39 2.89 -4.15 -11.48
C PHE A 39 2.23 -5.54 -11.48
N GLN A 40 2.83 -6.51 -12.17
CA GLN A 40 2.34 -7.88 -12.25
C GLN A 40 2.28 -8.52 -10.86
N ALA A 41 3.35 -8.42 -10.06
CA ALA A 41 3.38 -9.00 -8.72
C ALA A 41 2.29 -8.42 -7.80
N LEU A 42 1.99 -7.11 -7.92
CA LEU A 42 0.90 -6.45 -7.20
C LEU A 42 -0.48 -6.88 -7.72
N GLN A 43 -0.61 -7.09 -9.02
CA GLN A 43 -1.85 -7.58 -9.63
C GLN A 43 -2.15 -9.02 -9.21
N ASP A 44 -1.11 -9.85 -9.05
CA ASP A 44 -1.17 -11.25 -8.60
C ASP A 44 -1.35 -11.36 -7.07
N SER A 45 -1.81 -10.31 -6.39
CA SER A 45 -2.21 -10.37 -4.98
C SER A 45 -3.53 -11.10 -4.82
N ALA A 46 -3.72 -11.71 -3.64
CA ALA A 46 -4.90 -12.51 -3.33
C ALA A 46 -6.21 -11.73 -3.51
N GLU A 47 -6.18 -10.41 -3.34
CA GLU A 47 -7.33 -9.53 -3.49
C GLU A 47 -7.67 -9.18 -4.96
N HIS A 48 -6.87 -9.62 -5.94
CA HIS A 48 -7.11 -9.46 -7.38
C HIS A 48 -7.55 -8.04 -7.77
N ILE A 49 -6.70 -7.06 -7.49
CA ILE A 49 -6.99 -5.66 -7.84
C ILE A 49 -7.15 -5.49 -9.37
N PRO A 50 -8.22 -4.83 -9.84
CA PRO A 50 -8.36 -4.53 -11.27
C PRO A 50 -7.20 -3.66 -11.79
N SER A 51 -6.72 -3.95 -13.00
CA SER A 51 -5.53 -3.31 -13.58
C SER A 51 -5.65 -1.78 -13.71
N ASN A 52 -6.82 -1.29 -14.12
CA ASN A 52 -7.12 0.13 -14.22
C ASN A 52 -7.02 0.82 -12.85
N ILE A 53 -7.58 0.20 -11.81
CA ILE A 53 -7.52 0.72 -10.44
C ILE A 53 -6.09 0.68 -9.90
N LEU A 54 -5.35 -0.42 -10.10
CA LEU A 54 -3.94 -0.51 -9.68
C LEU A 54 -3.09 0.58 -10.32
N SER A 55 -3.26 0.82 -11.63
CA SER A 55 -2.55 1.87 -12.37
C SER A 55 -2.86 3.26 -11.81
N GLU A 56 -4.15 3.56 -11.60
CA GLU A 56 -4.60 4.84 -11.03
C GLU A 56 -4.00 5.06 -9.63
N ARG A 57 -4.03 4.03 -8.78
CA ARG A 57 -3.53 4.10 -7.40
C ARG A 57 -2.02 4.24 -7.32
N LEU A 58 -1.26 3.53 -8.14
CA LEU A 58 0.20 3.70 -8.21
C LEU A 58 0.59 5.11 -8.69
N LYS A 59 -0.12 5.65 -9.69
CA LYS A 59 0.06 7.04 -10.13
C LYS A 59 -0.22 8.01 -8.99
N ARG A 60 -1.30 7.81 -8.25
CA ARG A 60 -1.66 8.63 -7.09
C ARG A 60 -0.60 8.54 -5.99
N LEU A 61 -0.21 7.34 -5.57
CA LEU A 61 0.83 7.14 -4.57
C LEU A 61 2.16 7.82 -4.96
N ALA A 62 2.50 7.81 -6.25
CA ALA A 62 3.66 8.53 -6.76
C ALA A 62 3.51 10.06 -6.69
N GLN A 63 2.35 10.60 -7.08
CA GLN A 63 2.05 12.04 -6.97
C GLN A 63 2.14 12.53 -5.51
N TRP A 64 1.71 11.70 -4.56
CA TRP A 64 1.77 12.00 -3.13
C TRP A 64 3.13 11.76 -2.48
N GLY A 65 4.11 11.29 -3.27
CA GLY A 65 5.48 11.01 -2.82
C GLY A 65 5.60 9.82 -1.87
N LEU A 66 4.68 8.86 -1.95
CA LEU A 66 4.67 7.64 -1.12
C LEU A 66 5.35 6.48 -1.83
N VAL A 67 5.28 6.45 -3.15
CA VAL A 67 5.89 5.43 -4.00
C VAL A 67 6.77 6.11 -5.05
N GLN A 68 7.93 5.53 -5.32
CA GLN A 68 8.76 5.88 -6.47
C GLN A 68 8.73 4.75 -7.50
N ARG A 69 8.65 5.14 -8.78
CA ARG A 69 8.73 4.22 -9.92
C ARG A 69 10.15 4.25 -10.48
N VAL A 70 10.87 3.15 -10.38
CA VAL A 70 12.29 3.03 -10.72
C VAL A 70 12.46 2.03 -11.86
N ALA A 71 13.17 2.42 -12.92
CA ALA A 71 13.53 1.50 -13.99
C ALA A 71 14.65 0.55 -13.52
N TYR A 72 14.44 -0.75 -13.62
CA TYR A 72 15.46 -1.77 -13.25
C TYR A 72 16.02 -2.51 -14.47
N GLN A 73 15.38 -2.37 -15.63
CA GLN A 73 15.83 -2.92 -16.91
C GLN A 73 15.58 -1.86 -17.97
N GLN A 74 16.48 -1.71 -18.94
CA GLN A 74 16.37 -0.69 -20.00
C GLN A 74 15.93 -1.24 -21.36
N ARG A 75 16.02 -2.56 -21.60
CA ARG A 75 15.69 -3.17 -22.91
C ARG A 75 15.03 -4.56 -22.75
N PRO A 76 13.70 -4.70 -22.88
CA PRO A 76 12.70 -3.61 -22.81
C PRO A 76 12.73 -2.93 -21.44
N VAL A 77 12.25 -1.69 -21.37
CA VAL A 77 12.23 -0.95 -20.09
C VAL A 77 11.26 -1.63 -19.13
N ARG A 78 11.73 -1.99 -17.93
CA ARG A 78 10.88 -2.53 -16.86
C ARG A 78 10.99 -1.68 -15.60
N TYR A 79 9.88 -1.56 -14.90
CA TYR A 79 9.76 -0.71 -13.72
C TYR A 79 9.42 -1.52 -12.48
N ALA A 80 10.03 -1.11 -11.38
CA ALA A 80 9.68 -1.50 -10.03
C ALA A 80 9.10 -0.29 -9.28
N TYR A 81 8.31 -0.57 -8.28
CA TYR A 81 7.72 0.38 -7.36
C TYR A 81 8.33 0.16 -5.99
N HIS A 82 8.79 1.24 -5.36
CA HIS A 82 9.37 1.20 -4.02
C HIS A 82 8.70 2.25 -3.14
N LEU A 83 8.44 1.91 -1.88
CA LEU A 83 8.00 2.91 -0.91
C LEU A 83 9.14 3.91 -0.66
N THR A 84 8.78 5.19 -0.66
CA THR A 84 9.62 6.24 -0.09
C THR A 84 9.59 6.16 1.44
N ASP A 85 10.39 6.96 2.14
CA ASP A 85 10.33 6.98 3.60
C ASP A 85 8.97 7.49 4.12
N LYS A 86 8.34 8.41 3.39
CA LYS A 86 6.94 8.82 3.63
C LYS A 86 5.95 7.67 3.40
N GLY A 87 6.19 6.82 2.40
CA GLY A 87 5.39 5.62 2.18
C GLY A 87 5.54 4.60 3.32
N LYS A 88 6.78 4.42 3.80
CA LYS A 88 7.10 3.52 4.91
C LYS A 88 6.49 3.98 6.23
N SER A 89 6.35 5.30 6.44
CA SER A 89 5.74 5.83 7.67
C SER A 89 4.24 5.49 7.83
N LEU A 90 3.59 4.85 6.85
CA LEU A 90 2.24 4.30 6.98
C LEU A 90 2.19 2.96 7.71
N GLU A 91 3.33 2.34 8.03
CA GLU A 91 3.37 1.03 8.72
C GLU A 91 2.53 0.99 10.02
N PRO A 92 2.60 2.00 10.93
CA PRO A 92 1.78 1.98 12.14
C PRO A 92 0.27 1.96 11.84
N VAL A 93 -0.17 2.62 10.76
CA VAL A 93 -1.58 2.62 10.34
C VAL A 93 -2.01 1.22 9.91
N LEU A 94 -1.19 0.55 9.10
CA LEU A 94 -1.45 -0.83 8.67
C LEU A 94 -1.51 -1.79 9.86
N LEU A 95 -0.61 -1.63 10.84
CA LEU A 95 -0.61 -2.43 12.05
C LEU A 95 -1.89 -2.26 12.88
N GLN A 96 -2.39 -1.03 13.02
CA GLN A 96 -3.64 -0.77 13.73
C GLN A 96 -4.85 -1.34 13.00
N ILE A 97 -4.92 -1.21 11.67
CA ILE A 97 -5.98 -1.81 10.86
C ILE A 97 -5.98 -3.33 11.00
N MET A 98 -4.81 -3.96 10.91
CA MET A 98 -4.65 -5.41 11.09
C MET A 98 -5.03 -5.84 12.51
N ALA A 99 -4.64 -5.09 13.53
CA ALA A 99 -4.94 -5.43 14.91
C ALA A 99 -6.43 -5.36 15.22
N TRP A 100 -7.11 -4.33 14.71
CA TRP A 100 -8.55 -4.18 14.81
C TRP A 100 -9.28 -5.27 14.01
N GLY A 101 -8.86 -5.52 12.76
CA GLY A 101 -9.44 -6.55 11.90
C GLY A 101 -9.35 -7.93 12.53
N HIS A 102 -8.18 -8.32 13.03
CA HIS A 102 -8.02 -9.60 13.71
C HIS A 102 -8.89 -9.72 14.97
N ARG A 103 -9.06 -8.64 15.74
CA ARG A 103 -9.87 -8.65 16.97
C ARG A 103 -11.37 -8.82 16.68
N HIS A 104 -11.87 -8.22 15.60
CA HIS A 104 -13.31 -8.08 15.39
C HIS A 104 -13.86 -8.86 14.20
N LEU A 105 -13.05 -9.09 13.17
CA LEU A 105 -13.42 -9.77 11.93
C LEU A 105 -12.72 -11.13 11.76
N GLY A 106 -11.78 -11.45 12.64
CA GLY A 106 -10.89 -12.60 12.48
C GLY A 106 -9.83 -12.36 11.39
N GLY A 107 -9.22 -13.44 10.91
CA GLY A 107 -8.17 -13.40 9.90
C GLY A 107 -6.75 -13.43 10.46
N GLY A 108 -5.80 -13.66 9.56
CA GLY A 108 -4.40 -13.83 9.90
C GLY A 108 -3.71 -12.55 10.34
N ARG A 109 -2.64 -12.66 11.13
CA ARG A 109 -1.77 -11.53 11.46
C ARG A 109 -0.44 -11.66 10.73
N TYR A 110 0.00 -10.59 10.08
CA TYR A 110 1.38 -10.46 9.66
C TYR A 110 2.22 -9.92 10.83
N ASP A 111 3.33 -10.58 11.14
CA ASP A 111 4.32 -10.08 12.07
C ASP A 111 5.50 -9.47 11.29
N PRO A 112 5.66 -8.13 11.27
CA PRO A 112 6.77 -7.50 10.55
C PRO A 112 8.15 -7.85 11.10
N LYS A 113 8.26 -8.24 12.39
CA LYS A 113 9.55 -8.59 12.99
C LYS A 113 10.04 -9.93 12.48
N THR A 114 9.14 -10.90 12.37
CA THR A 114 9.46 -12.26 11.91
C THR A 114 9.19 -12.49 10.42
N ARG A 115 8.51 -11.53 9.76
CA ARG A 115 7.98 -11.62 8.39
C ARG A 115 7.11 -12.87 8.17
N LYS A 116 6.44 -13.34 9.21
CA LYS A 116 5.55 -14.50 9.17
C LYS A 116 4.10 -14.06 9.23
N SER A 117 3.25 -14.76 8.49
CA SER A 117 1.80 -14.63 8.60
C SER A 117 1.28 -15.78 9.46
N THR A 118 0.52 -15.47 10.51
CA THR A 118 -0.28 -16.46 11.22
C THR A 118 -1.58 -16.66 10.47
N ARG A 119 -1.97 -17.91 10.23
CA ARG A 119 -3.34 -18.20 9.78
C ARG A 119 -4.31 -17.96 10.94
N PRO A 120 -5.55 -17.53 10.67
CA PRO A 120 -6.56 -17.52 11.72
C PRO A 120 -6.69 -18.94 12.29
N ALA A 121 -6.81 -19.05 13.61
CA ALA A 121 -7.34 -20.27 14.21
C ALA A 121 -8.75 -20.45 13.62
N GLY A 122 -8.99 -21.62 13.01
CA GLY A 122 -10.28 -21.97 12.42
C GLY A 122 -11.39 -22.02 13.46
#